data_AF-A0A848K276-F1
#
_entry.id   AF-A0A848K276-F1
#
_cell.length_a   1.000
_cell.length_b   1.000
_cell.length_c   1.000
_cell.angle_alpha   90.00
_cell.angle_beta   90.00
_cell.angle_gamma   90.00
#
_symmetry.space_group_name_H-M   'P 1'
#
loop_
_entity.id
_entity.type
_entity.pdbx_description
1 polymer ?
#
loop_
_entity_poly.entity_id
_entity_poly.type
_entity_poly.pdbx_seq_one_letter_code
_entity_poly.pdbx_strand_id
1 'polypeptide(L)'
;MDGERICARILVLGIGNILWADEGFGVRVLETLDRAYTFPEPVTLLDGGTQGLYLLPYLEEAEGVVIVDAVDFGSPPGTVHIRADADVPAVLAARKVSLHQTGFQEILGLLALRGHTPGRIVLVGVQPEVLDDYGGGLTATVAAQIEPAARKVLAILKDEFGIVPEPRAGEGSLVTAAVARDPYETERPSAEDACRIGDARVLVRHEGDPIGSPSESNDRERVIRSDCAAIGSARALGA
;
A
#
# COMPACT_ATOMS: atom_id res chain seq x y z
N MET A 1 -38.66 2.85 23.22
CA MET A 1 -38.13 2.86 21.83
C MET A 1 -36.67 3.14 22.02
N ASP A 2 -35.93 2.08 22.31
CA ASP A 2 -34.65 2.18 23.00
C ASP A 2 -33.59 2.19 21.90
N GLY A 3 -33.27 3.41 21.45
CA GLY A 3 -32.31 3.69 20.40
C GLY A 3 -30.89 3.55 20.91
N GLU A 4 -30.44 2.31 21.07
CA GLU A 4 -29.04 1.98 21.23
C GLU A 4 -28.35 2.27 19.88
N ARG A 5 -27.81 3.48 19.69
CA ARG A 5 -26.86 3.72 18.59
C ARG A 5 -25.59 2.95 18.91
N ILE A 6 -25.56 1.70 18.45
CA ILE A 6 -24.36 0.88 18.48
C ILE A 6 -23.49 1.29 17.29
N CYS A 7 -22.45 2.05 17.64
CA CYS A 7 -21.16 2.20 17.00
C CYS A 7 -21.03 2.98 15.67
N ALA A 8 -20.35 4.13 15.78
CA ALA A 8 -19.81 4.88 14.66
C ALA A 8 -18.94 3.97 13.77
N ARG A 9 -19.17 3.97 12.44
CA ARG A 9 -18.34 3.19 11.51
C ARG A 9 -16.95 3.82 11.38
N ILE A 10 -15.93 3.07 11.77
CA ILE A 10 -14.53 3.47 11.74
C ILE A 10 -13.82 2.72 10.63
N LEU A 11 -13.12 3.46 9.76
CA LEU A 11 -12.31 2.91 8.69
C LEU A 11 -10.83 3.10 9.02
N VAL A 12 -10.07 2.02 9.06
CA VAL A 12 -8.61 2.05 9.08
C VAL A 12 -8.14 1.75 7.66
N LEU A 13 -7.58 2.76 6.99
CA LEU A 13 -7.26 2.73 5.57
C LEU A 13 -5.75 2.76 5.37
N GLY A 14 -5.20 1.72 4.76
CA GLY A 14 -3.81 1.67 4.32
C GLY A 14 -3.73 2.10 2.88
N ILE A 15 -2.97 3.16 2.61
CA ILE A 15 -2.72 3.65 1.25
C ILE A 15 -1.28 3.32 0.90
N GLY A 16 -1.05 2.96 -0.37
CA GLY A 16 0.29 2.73 -0.84
C GLY A 16 0.40 1.73 -1.97
N ASN A 17 1.59 1.67 -2.56
CA ASN A 17 1.92 0.69 -3.57
C ASN A 17 3.08 -0.18 -3.07
N ILE A 18 2.75 -1.43 -2.74
CA ILE A 18 3.73 -2.40 -2.23
C ILE A 18 4.87 -2.72 -3.20
N LEU A 19 4.74 -2.32 -4.47
CA LEU A 19 5.74 -2.53 -5.52
C LEU A 19 6.71 -1.35 -5.66
N TRP A 20 6.54 -0.27 -4.90
CA TRP A 20 7.30 0.99 -5.03
C TRP A 20 8.00 1.35 -3.72
N ALA A 21 8.88 0.46 -3.24
CA ALA A 21 9.67 0.64 -2.03
C ALA A 21 8.83 1.18 -0.85
N ASP A 22 9.20 2.34 -0.29
CA ASP A 22 8.55 2.90 0.91
C ASP A 22 7.09 3.30 0.68
N GLU A 23 6.64 3.42 -0.57
CA GLU A 23 5.23 3.67 -0.88
C GLU A 23 4.33 2.54 -0.35
N GLY A 24 4.85 1.33 -0.18
CA GLY A 24 4.11 0.20 0.38
C GLY A 24 3.77 0.33 1.87
N PHE A 25 4.28 1.35 2.58
CA PHE A 25 4.25 1.41 4.04
C PHE A 25 2.85 1.26 4.64
N GLY A 26 1.86 2.01 4.14
CA GLY A 26 0.50 1.99 4.70
C GLY A 26 -0.12 0.59 4.64
N VAL A 27 0.04 -0.10 3.52
CA VAL A 27 -0.42 -1.48 3.33
C VAL A 27 0.29 -2.44 4.28
N ARG A 28 1.62 -2.30 4.47
CA ARG A 28 2.39 -3.16 5.39
C ARG A 28 2.01 -2.97 6.86
N VAL A 29 1.63 -1.76 7.26
CA VAL A 29 1.09 -1.50 8.60
C VAL A 29 -0.26 -2.17 8.78
N LEU A 30 -1.16 -2.09 7.79
CA LEU A 30 -2.45 -2.77 7.85
C LEU A 30 -2.31 -4.29 7.88
N GLU A 31 -1.42 -4.86 7.06
CA GLU A 31 -1.07 -6.28 7.08
C GLU A 31 -0.64 -6.73 8.49
N THR A 32 0.16 -5.90 9.17
CA THR A 32 0.62 -6.16 10.54
C THR A 32 -0.53 -6.10 11.55
N LEU A 33 -1.43 -5.11 11.42
CA LEU A 33 -2.59 -4.97 12.28
C LEU A 33 -3.57 -6.14 12.11
N ASP A 34 -3.89 -6.52 10.88
CA ASP A 34 -4.80 -7.62 10.59
C ASP A 34 -4.26 -8.96 11.08
N ARG A 35 -2.95 -9.22 10.92
CA ARG A 35 -2.33 -10.44 11.46
C ARG A 35 -2.36 -10.50 12.99
N ALA A 36 -2.18 -9.37 13.66
CA ALA A 36 -2.01 -9.34 15.11
C ALA A 36 -3.32 -9.19 15.89
N TYR A 37 -4.37 -8.64 15.29
CA TYR A 37 -5.60 -8.26 15.99
C TYR A 37 -6.89 -8.69 15.27
N THR A 38 -7.92 -8.89 16.07
CA THR A 38 -9.32 -8.98 15.65
C THR A 38 -10.01 -7.68 16.04
N PHE A 39 -10.62 -7.03 15.05
CA PHE A 39 -11.30 -5.76 15.24
C PHE A 39 -12.80 -5.98 15.40
N PRO A 40 -13.47 -5.26 16.32
CA PRO A 40 -14.91 -5.38 16.50
C PRO A 40 -15.65 -4.80 15.28
N GLU A 41 -16.92 -5.17 15.12
CA GLU A 41 -17.78 -4.84 13.96
C GLU A 41 -17.73 -3.39 13.46
N PRO A 42 -17.66 -2.33 14.29
CA PRO A 42 -17.60 -0.99 13.73
C PRO A 42 -16.29 -0.63 13.04
N VAL A 43 -15.22 -1.41 13.22
CA VAL A 43 -13.93 -1.14 12.59
C VAL A 43 -13.73 -2.01 11.38
N THR A 44 -13.55 -1.37 10.23
CA THR A 44 -13.11 -2.02 9.00
C THR A 44 -11.64 -1.68 8.73
N LEU A 45 -10.81 -2.69 8.53
CA LEU A 45 -9.48 -2.52 7.94
C LEU A 45 -9.62 -2.68 6.42
N LEU A 46 -9.16 -1.68 5.67
CA LEU A 46 -9.21 -1.69 4.21
C LEU A 46 -7.83 -1.39 3.64
N ASP A 47 -7.29 -2.34 2.89
CA ASP A 47 -6.19 -2.07 1.97
C ASP A 47 -6.73 -1.24 0.81
N GLY A 48 -6.44 0.05 0.83
CA GLY A 48 -6.86 0.99 -0.20
C GLY A 48 -5.91 1.02 -1.39
N GLY A 49 -4.73 0.40 -1.27
CA GLY A 49 -3.67 0.39 -2.26
C GLY A 49 -3.55 1.72 -3.02
N THR A 50 -3.83 1.65 -4.31
CA THR A 50 -3.78 2.77 -5.26
C THR A 50 -5.16 3.14 -5.82
N GLN A 51 -6.25 2.78 -5.12
CA GLN A 51 -7.60 2.69 -5.70
C GLN A 51 -8.31 4.03 -5.98
N GLY A 52 -7.81 5.16 -5.45
CA GLY A 52 -8.38 6.48 -5.74
C GLY A 52 -9.90 6.53 -5.49
N LEU A 53 -10.68 7.01 -6.48
CA LEU A 53 -12.14 7.20 -6.37
C LEU A 53 -12.94 5.95 -5.98
N TYR A 54 -12.42 4.74 -6.17
CA TYR A 54 -13.08 3.52 -5.71
C TYR A 54 -13.20 3.43 -4.18
N LEU A 55 -12.44 4.25 -3.43
CA LEU A 55 -12.53 4.36 -1.97
C LEU A 55 -13.72 5.21 -1.51
N LEU A 56 -14.34 5.98 -2.41
CA LEU A 56 -15.43 6.91 -2.07
C LEU A 56 -16.58 6.26 -1.29
N PRO A 57 -17.14 5.09 -1.68
CA PRO A 57 -18.26 4.50 -0.95
C PRO A 57 -17.90 4.15 0.50
N TYR A 58 -16.67 3.68 0.74
CA TYR A 58 -16.21 3.35 2.10
C TYR A 58 -16.07 4.60 2.97
N LEU A 59 -15.60 5.70 2.38
CA LEU A 59 -15.43 6.97 3.08
C LEU A 59 -16.76 7.71 3.28
N GLU A 60 -17.72 7.59 2.37
CA GLU A 60 -19.10 8.11 2.53
C GLU A 60 -19.81 7.46 3.72
N GLU A 61 -19.49 6.21 3.98
CA GLU A 61 -20.07 5.42 5.05
C GLU A 61 -19.37 5.59 6.40
N ALA A 62 -18.13 6.07 6.41
CA ALA A 62 -17.31 6.19 7.61
C ALA A 62 -17.62 7.46 8.40
N GLU A 63 -17.79 7.29 9.71
CA GLU A 63 -17.89 8.41 10.66
C GLU A 63 -16.51 8.82 11.18
N GLY A 64 -15.56 7.89 11.23
CA GLY A 64 -14.17 8.12 11.58
C GLY A 64 -13.21 7.39 10.64
N VAL A 65 -12.10 8.03 10.28
CA VAL A 65 -11.11 7.46 9.36
C VAL A 65 -9.71 7.61 9.93
N VAL A 66 -8.96 6.51 9.99
CA VAL A 66 -7.52 6.50 10.29
C VAL A 66 -6.77 6.05 9.04
N ILE A 67 -6.03 6.96 8.43
CA ILE A 67 -5.26 6.74 7.22
C ILE A 67 -3.81 6.42 7.62
N VAL A 68 -3.21 5.43 6.97
CA VAL A 68 -1.78 5.13 7.08
C VAL A 68 -1.15 5.22 5.70
N ASP A 69 -0.10 6.01 5.55
CA ASP A 69 0.51 6.30 4.24
C ASP A 69 2.00 6.69 4.38
N ALA A 70 2.76 6.60 3.29
CA ALA A 70 4.07 7.21 3.14
C ALA A 70 3.92 8.62 2.53
N VAL A 71 4.36 9.64 3.27
CA VAL A 71 4.14 11.04 2.90
C VAL A 71 5.42 11.84 3.07
N ASP A 72 5.77 12.66 2.08
CA ASP A 72 6.92 13.55 2.16
C ASP A 72 6.57 14.78 2.99
N PHE A 73 7.02 14.79 4.24
CA PHE A 73 6.91 15.91 5.17
C PHE A 73 8.11 16.86 5.10
N GLY A 74 9.12 16.58 4.26
CA GLY A 74 10.40 17.29 4.27
C GLY A 74 11.21 17.07 5.55
N SER A 75 10.98 15.95 6.23
CA SER A 75 11.65 15.57 7.49
C SER A 75 12.68 14.45 7.26
N PRO A 76 13.49 14.06 8.27
CA PRO A 76 14.39 12.92 8.12
C PRO A 76 13.62 11.60 7.86
N PRO A 77 14.14 10.69 7.00
CA PRO A 77 13.49 9.42 6.72
C PRO A 77 13.14 8.59 7.97
N GLY A 78 12.01 7.89 7.94
CA GLY A 78 11.46 7.14 9.07
C GLY A 78 10.80 8.00 10.15
N THR A 79 10.78 9.33 10.01
CA THR A 79 10.03 10.19 10.95
C THR A 79 8.53 9.96 10.78
N VAL A 80 7.85 9.57 11.86
CA VAL A 80 6.39 9.37 11.87
C VAL A 80 5.67 10.64 12.34
N HIS A 81 4.74 11.11 11.53
CA HIS A 81 3.88 12.27 11.79
C HIS A 81 2.43 11.84 11.99
N ILE A 82 1.73 12.56 12.87
CA ILE A 82 0.27 12.43 13.03
C ILE A 82 -0.36 13.77 12.65
N ARG A 83 -1.40 13.74 11.82
CA ARG A 83 -2.17 14.91 11.39
C ARG A 83 -3.65 14.59 11.51
N ALA A 84 -4.49 15.59 11.75
CA ALA A 84 -5.91 15.37 11.93
C ALA A 84 -6.76 16.44 11.25
N ASP A 85 -7.97 16.04 10.84
CA ASP A 85 -9.00 16.87 10.24
C ASP A 85 -8.46 17.81 9.15
N ALA A 86 -8.55 19.13 9.36
CA ALA A 86 -8.17 20.14 8.38
C ALA A 86 -6.70 20.09 7.95
N ASP A 87 -5.82 19.51 8.78
CA ASP A 87 -4.40 19.34 8.43
C ASP A 87 -4.16 18.18 7.48
N VAL A 88 -5.07 17.19 7.42
CA VAL A 88 -4.92 16.00 6.58
C VAL A 88 -4.99 16.35 5.08
N PRO A 89 -6.02 17.08 4.58
CA PRO A 89 -6.06 17.51 3.19
C PRO A 89 -4.82 18.32 2.79
N ALA A 90 -4.39 19.25 3.64
CA ALA A 90 -3.24 20.11 3.34
C ALA A 90 -1.95 19.29 3.14
N VAL A 91 -1.73 18.29 3.97
CA VAL A 91 -0.55 17.42 3.91
C VAL A 91 -0.58 16.51 2.69
N LEU A 92 -1.73 15.88 2.42
CA LEU A 92 -1.90 15.01 1.26
C LEU A 92 -1.89 15.81 -0.07
N ALA A 93 -2.16 17.11 -0.04
CA ALA A 93 -2.06 18.02 -1.20
C ALA A 93 -0.66 18.61 -1.40
N ALA A 94 0.11 18.79 -0.32
CA ALA A 94 1.31 19.64 -0.33
C ALA A 94 2.47 19.05 -1.13
N ARG A 95 2.59 17.72 -1.24
CA ARG A 95 3.67 17.07 -2.01
C ARG A 95 3.20 15.78 -2.63
N LYS A 96 3.15 15.75 -3.97
CA LYS A 96 2.83 14.57 -4.77
C LYS A 96 3.93 13.53 -4.60
N VAL A 97 3.80 12.64 -3.62
CA VAL A 97 4.66 11.45 -3.50
C VAL A 97 4.22 10.39 -4.49
N SER A 98 2.91 10.34 -4.81
CA SER A 98 2.36 9.36 -5.75
C SER A 98 1.13 9.87 -6.51
N LEU A 99 0.87 9.26 -7.68
CA LEU A 99 -0.35 9.47 -8.48
C LEU A 99 -1.63 9.19 -7.66
N HIS A 100 -1.53 8.35 -6.63
CA HIS A 100 -2.66 7.82 -5.86
C HIS A 100 -3.14 8.84 -4.80
N GLN A 101 -2.23 9.69 -4.32
CA GLN A 101 -2.53 10.79 -3.39
C GLN A 101 -3.28 11.95 -4.07
N THR A 102 -3.09 12.15 -5.38
CA THR A 102 -3.89 13.12 -6.15
C THR A 102 -5.38 12.74 -6.12
N GLY A 103 -5.69 11.44 -6.19
CA GLY A 103 -7.07 10.95 -6.10
C GLY A 103 -7.72 11.16 -4.73
N PHE A 104 -6.95 11.16 -3.63
CA PHE A 104 -7.55 11.27 -2.29
C PHE A 104 -8.10 12.68 -2.00
N GLN A 105 -7.45 13.73 -2.50
CA GLN A 105 -7.99 15.10 -2.41
C GLN A 105 -9.33 15.24 -3.15
N GLU A 106 -9.43 14.64 -4.32
CA GLU A 106 -10.65 14.63 -5.12
C GLU A 106 -11.79 13.93 -4.37
N ILE A 107 -11.47 12.83 -3.68
CA ILE A 107 -12.43 12.12 -2.82
C ILE A 107 -12.89 13.02 -1.67
N LEU A 108 -11.98 13.65 -0.92
CA LEU A 108 -12.36 14.54 0.19
C LEU A 108 -13.24 15.70 -0.29
N GLY A 109 -12.91 16.29 -1.46
CA GLY A 109 -13.73 17.31 -2.09
C GLY A 109 -15.13 16.80 -2.47
N LEU A 110 -15.23 15.58 -3.01
CA LEU A 110 -16.50 14.97 -3.39
C LEU A 110 -17.36 14.62 -2.16
N LEU A 111 -16.75 14.12 -1.08
CA LEU A 111 -17.42 13.89 0.20
C LEU A 111 -18.02 15.19 0.76
N ALA A 112 -17.25 16.29 0.69
CA ALA A 112 -17.72 17.62 1.11
C ALA A 112 -18.90 18.11 0.25
N LEU A 113 -18.81 17.99 -1.07
CA LEU A 113 -19.90 18.35 -1.99
C LEU A 113 -21.17 17.53 -1.74
N ARG A 114 -21.01 16.26 -1.34
CA ARG A 114 -22.13 15.37 -1.04
C ARG A 114 -22.63 15.47 0.40
N GLY A 115 -21.95 16.21 1.28
CA GLY A 115 -22.33 16.34 2.70
C GLY A 115 -22.08 15.08 3.53
N HIS A 116 -21.14 14.22 3.14
CA HIS A 116 -20.81 12.94 3.78
C HIS A 116 -19.34 12.89 4.25
N THR A 117 -18.82 14.00 4.77
CA THR A 117 -17.44 14.00 5.31
C THR A 117 -17.40 13.28 6.66
N PRO A 118 -16.43 12.38 6.89
CA PRO A 118 -16.22 11.79 8.21
C PRO A 118 -16.08 12.87 9.29
N GLY A 119 -16.68 12.62 10.45
CA GLY A 119 -16.61 13.54 11.59
C GLY A 119 -15.22 13.65 12.21
N ARG A 120 -14.36 12.65 11.97
CA ARG A 120 -12.97 12.63 12.40
C ARG A 120 -12.08 11.96 11.36
N ILE A 121 -10.98 12.60 10.99
CA ILE A 121 -9.97 12.01 10.10
C ILE A 121 -8.59 12.16 10.74
N VAL A 122 -7.82 11.08 10.79
CA VAL A 122 -6.44 11.08 11.30
C VAL A 122 -5.53 10.41 10.28
N LEU A 123 -4.39 11.03 10.00
CA LEU A 123 -3.32 10.49 9.18
C LEU A 123 -2.13 10.11 10.07
N VAL A 124 -1.70 8.86 9.98
CA VAL A 124 -0.42 8.36 10.48
C VAL A 124 0.52 8.21 9.29
N GLY A 125 1.35 9.23 9.06
CA GLY A 125 2.25 9.28 7.91
C GLY A 125 3.69 8.98 8.32
N VAL A 126 4.43 8.22 7.51
CA VAL A 126 5.89 8.09 7.65
C VAL A 126 6.60 8.89 6.57
N GLN A 127 7.71 9.54 6.91
CA GLN A 127 8.63 10.10 5.94
C GLN A 127 9.35 8.96 5.19
N PRO A 128 9.21 8.84 3.87
CA PRO A 128 9.91 7.83 3.09
C PRO A 128 11.40 8.18 2.93
N GLU A 129 12.21 7.15 2.70
CA GLU A 129 13.62 7.25 2.27
C GLU A 129 13.72 7.09 0.75
N VAL A 130 13.05 6.07 0.18
CA VAL A 130 13.05 5.76 -1.25
C VAL A 130 11.63 5.51 -1.73
N LEU A 131 11.23 6.19 -2.80
CA LEU A 131 9.90 6.07 -3.41
C LEU A 131 9.95 5.58 -4.85
N ASP A 132 11.07 5.73 -5.54
CA ASP A 132 11.23 5.50 -6.97
C ASP A 132 12.01 4.22 -7.29
N ASP A 133 11.74 3.14 -6.55
CA ASP A 133 12.34 1.83 -6.75
C ASP A 133 11.27 0.75 -7.01
N TYR A 134 10.98 0.54 -8.30
CA TYR A 134 9.99 -0.44 -8.74
C TYR A 134 10.48 -1.88 -8.55
N GLY A 135 9.68 -2.69 -7.85
CA GLY A 135 10.07 -4.02 -7.39
C GLY A 135 10.87 -3.99 -6.09
N GLY A 136 11.24 -2.79 -5.62
CA GLY A 136 11.86 -2.50 -4.35
C GLY A 136 10.91 -2.67 -3.17
N GLY A 137 11.49 -2.93 -2.00
CA GLY A 137 10.77 -3.19 -0.75
C GLY A 137 10.99 -2.02 0.19
N LEU A 138 10.35 -2.05 1.36
CA LEU A 138 10.58 -0.99 2.34
C LEU A 138 12.07 -0.92 2.70
N THR A 139 12.61 0.30 2.72
CA THR A 139 13.93 0.55 3.28
C THR A 139 13.97 0.11 4.74
N ALA A 140 15.15 -0.26 5.25
CA ALA A 140 15.29 -0.70 6.64
C ALA A 140 14.78 0.37 7.64
N THR A 141 15.00 1.64 7.30
CA THR A 141 14.57 2.81 8.07
C THR A 141 13.06 2.88 8.22
N VAL A 142 12.32 2.74 7.11
CA VAL A 142 10.84 2.80 7.08
C VAL A 142 10.21 1.50 7.56
N ALA A 143 10.79 0.35 7.20
CA ALA A 143 10.43 -0.97 7.70
C ALA A 143 10.38 -1.02 9.24
N ALA A 144 11.35 -0.41 9.92
CA ALA A 144 11.42 -0.33 11.38
C ALA A 144 10.29 0.51 12.01
N GLN A 145 9.55 1.28 11.21
CA GLN A 145 8.42 2.09 11.66
C GLN A 145 7.07 1.39 11.57
N ILE A 146 6.99 0.16 11.05
CA ILE A 146 5.73 -0.57 10.92
C ILE A 146 5.08 -0.78 12.29
N GLU A 147 5.77 -1.41 13.24
CA GLU A 147 5.23 -1.67 14.57
C GLU A 147 4.99 -0.37 15.37
N PRO A 148 5.88 0.64 15.35
CA PRO A 148 5.58 1.96 15.89
C PRO A 148 4.30 2.60 15.35
N ALA A 149 4.09 2.56 14.03
CA ALA A 149 2.88 3.12 13.40
C ALA A 149 1.64 2.30 13.74
N ALA A 150 1.71 0.97 13.73
CA ALA A 150 0.62 0.09 14.16
C ALA A 150 0.18 0.42 15.59
N ARG A 151 1.13 0.62 16.52
CA ARG A 151 0.82 1.06 17.89
C ARG A 151 0.15 2.43 17.96
N LYS A 152 0.54 3.37 17.09
CA LYS A 152 -0.11 4.69 17.00
C LYS A 152 -1.55 4.56 16.50
N VAL A 153 -1.80 3.72 15.50
CA VAL A 153 -3.17 3.43 15.02
C VAL A 153 -4.02 2.86 16.16
N LEU A 154 -3.52 1.87 16.90
CA LEU A 154 -4.22 1.31 18.06
C LEU A 154 -4.49 2.36 19.15
N ALA A 155 -3.53 3.25 19.41
CA ALA A 155 -3.72 4.34 20.36
C ALA A 155 -4.81 5.32 19.89
N ILE A 156 -4.82 5.69 18.61
CA ILE A 156 -5.87 6.55 18.01
C ILE A 156 -7.24 5.87 18.13
N LEU A 157 -7.34 4.58 17.79
CA LEU A 157 -8.57 3.81 17.93
C LEU A 157 -9.11 3.83 19.37
N LYS A 158 -8.22 3.68 20.35
CA LYS A 158 -8.58 3.72 21.76
C LYS A 158 -8.98 5.13 22.22
N ASP A 159 -8.13 6.11 21.94
CA ASP A 159 -8.23 7.44 22.55
C ASP A 159 -9.32 8.29 21.88
N GLU A 160 -9.54 8.12 20.57
CA GLU A 160 -10.52 8.91 19.82
C GLU A 160 -11.84 8.19 19.60
N PHE A 161 -11.83 6.85 19.53
CA PHE A 161 -13.02 6.06 19.20
C PHE A 161 -13.44 5.08 20.31
N GLY A 162 -12.65 4.96 21.39
CA GLY A 162 -12.95 4.05 22.50
C GLY A 162 -12.80 2.56 22.14
N ILE A 163 -12.10 2.24 21.06
CA ILE A 163 -12.00 0.88 20.52
C ILE A 163 -10.66 0.26 20.90
N VAL A 164 -10.72 -0.92 21.50
CA VAL A 164 -9.55 -1.73 21.84
C VAL A 164 -9.70 -3.08 21.13
N PRO A 165 -8.95 -3.31 20.04
CA PRO A 165 -8.95 -4.60 19.35
C PRO A 165 -8.40 -5.72 20.21
N GLU A 166 -8.90 -6.93 20.01
CA GLU A 166 -8.42 -8.13 20.73
C GLU A 166 -7.25 -8.77 19.98
N PRO A 167 -6.25 -9.34 20.66
CA PRO A 167 -5.20 -10.13 20.00
C PRO A 167 -5.80 -11.30 19.21
N ARG A 168 -5.37 -11.50 17.97
CA ARG A 168 -5.84 -12.59 17.13
C ARG A 168 -5.12 -13.90 17.48
N ALA A 169 -5.88 -14.99 17.57
CA ALA A 169 -5.36 -16.35 17.64
C ALA A 169 -5.78 -17.12 16.37
N GLY A 170 -5.02 -17.01 15.28
CA GLY A 170 -5.34 -17.73 14.03
C GLY A 170 -4.55 -17.27 12.81
N GLU A 171 -4.64 -18.04 11.73
CA GLU A 171 -4.01 -17.76 10.43
C GLU A 171 -5.01 -17.07 9.49
N GLY A 172 -4.62 -15.92 8.95
CA GLY A 172 -5.40 -15.10 8.01
C GLY A 172 -4.64 -13.82 7.67
N SER A 173 -4.81 -13.31 6.46
CA SER A 173 -4.14 -12.09 5.98
C SER A 173 -5.08 -11.30 5.07
N LEU A 174 -5.20 -10.00 5.35
CA LEU A 174 -5.84 -9.00 4.50
C LEU A 174 -5.18 -8.93 3.11
N VAL A 175 -3.87 -9.18 3.07
CA VAL A 175 -3.06 -9.14 1.85
C VAL A 175 -2.97 -10.53 1.23
N THR A 176 -3.02 -10.59 -0.10
CA THR A 176 -2.87 -11.85 -0.86
C THR A 176 -1.51 -12.49 -0.58
N ALA A 177 -1.48 -13.81 -0.33
CA ALA A 177 -0.28 -14.52 0.11
C ALA A 177 0.97 -14.29 -0.76
N ALA A 178 0.83 -14.22 -2.09
CA ALA A 178 1.93 -14.01 -3.02
C ALA A 178 2.62 -12.64 -2.88
N VAL A 179 1.95 -11.65 -2.28
CA VAL A 179 2.46 -10.29 -2.08
C VAL A 179 2.48 -9.88 -0.62
N ALA A 180 2.18 -10.82 0.29
CA ALA A 180 2.47 -10.68 1.72
C ALA A 180 3.96 -10.41 1.92
N ARG A 181 4.32 -9.74 3.01
CA ARG A 181 5.66 -9.16 3.14
C ARG A 181 6.76 -10.21 3.08
N ASP A 182 6.63 -11.29 3.83
CA ASP A 182 7.69 -12.29 3.92
C ASP A 182 7.94 -12.96 2.55
N PRO A 183 6.92 -13.52 1.84
CA PRO A 183 7.11 -14.06 0.50
C PRO A 183 7.63 -13.03 -0.51
N TYR A 184 7.14 -11.79 -0.46
CA TYR A 184 7.59 -10.74 -1.37
C TYR A 184 9.09 -10.46 -1.19
N GLU A 185 9.56 -10.35 0.05
CA GLU A 185 10.96 -10.03 0.33
C GLU A 185 11.91 -11.21 0.08
N THR A 186 11.47 -12.45 0.30
CA THR A 186 12.33 -13.64 0.19
C THR A 186 12.31 -14.30 -1.20
N GLU A 187 11.24 -14.13 -1.97
CA GLU A 187 11.05 -14.82 -3.25
C GLU A 187 11.21 -13.90 -4.47
N ARG A 188 11.25 -12.57 -4.30
CA ARG A 188 11.47 -11.65 -5.41
C ARG A 188 12.85 -11.83 -6.04
N PRO A 189 12.99 -11.68 -7.37
CA PRO A 189 14.29 -11.70 -8.02
C PRO A 189 15.18 -10.55 -7.56
N SER A 190 16.49 -10.74 -7.63
CA SER A 190 17.45 -9.66 -7.40
C SER A 190 17.27 -8.54 -8.44
N ALA A 191 17.79 -7.35 -8.15
CA ALA A 191 17.76 -6.23 -9.10
C ALA A 191 18.51 -6.54 -10.42
N GLU A 192 19.47 -7.48 -10.40
CA GLU A 192 20.23 -7.94 -11.57
C GLU A 192 19.43 -8.98 -12.38
N ASP A 193 18.72 -9.87 -11.69
CA ASP A 193 17.92 -10.94 -12.32
C ASP A 193 16.54 -10.46 -12.78
N ALA A 194 16.06 -9.34 -12.23
CA ALA A 194 14.76 -8.79 -12.56
C ALA A 194 14.69 -8.36 -14.04
N CYS A 195 13.72 -8.91 -14.78
CA CYS A 195 13.49 -8.53 -16.18
C CYS A 195 12.98 -7.09 -16.27
N ARG A 196 13.77 -6.19 -16.87
CA ARG A 196 13.44 -4.75 -17.03
C ARG A 196 12.86 -4.39 -18.38
N ILE A 197 12.84 -5.34 -19.31
CA ILE A 197 12.40 -5.12 -20.68
C ILE A 197 10.93 -5.50 -20.82
N GLY A 198 10.49 -6.54 -20.08
CA GLY A 198 9.13 -7.08 -19.97
C GLY A 198 9.03 -8.55 -20.39
N ASP A 199 7.86 -9.17 -20.27
CA ASP A 199 7.69 -10.61 -20.55
C ASP A 199 7.87 -10.90 -22.05
N ALA A 200 8.81 -11.79 -22.39
CA ALA A 200 9.08 -12.15 -23.78
C ALA A 200 7.82 -12.67 -24.51
N ARG A 201 6.88 -13.35 -23.83
CA ARG A 201 5.63 -13.81 -24.46
C ARG A 201 4.72 -12.64 -24.90
N VAL A 202 4.87 -11.48 -24.26
CA VAL A 202 4.12 -10.26 -24.58
C VAL A 202 4.90 -9.38 -25.56
N LEU A 203 6.23 -9.37 -25.45
CA LEU A 203 7.12 -8.51 -26.23
C LEU A 203 7.69 -9.14 -27.50
N VAL A 204 7.58 -10.46 -27.66
CA VAL A 204 7.87 -11.12 -28.94
C VAL A 204 6.86 -10.59 -29.95
N ARG A 205 7.33 -9.66 -30.78
CA ARG A 205 6.62 -9.21 -31.98
C ARG A 205 6.31 -10.45 -32.83
N HIS A 206 5.05 -10.60 -33.22
CA HIS A 206 4.70 -11.57 -34.25
C HIS A 206 5.45 -11.20 -35.54
N GLU A 207 6.08 -12.19 -36.19
CA GLU A 207 6.64 -12.03 -37.54
C GLU A 207 5.54 -11.49 -38.46
N GLY A 208 5.59 -10.21 -38.81
CA GLY A 208 4.59 -9.54 -39.66
C GLY A 208 4.30 -8.08 -39.34
N ASP A 209 4.74 -7.53 -38.20
CA ASP A 209 4.52 -6.10 -37.89
C ASP A 209 5.33 -5.18 -38.84
N PRO A 210 4.70 -4.16 -39.46
CA PRO A 210 5.36 -3.33 -40.47
C PRO A 210 6.52 -2.53 -39.88
N ILE A 211 7.63 -2.54 -40.62
CA ILE A 211 8.92 -1.96 -40.27
C ILE A 211 8.80 -0.45 -40.06
N GLY A 212 8.85 0.00 -38.81
CA GLY A 212 9.36 1.32 -38.46
C GLY A 212 10.88 1.21 -38.32
N SER A 213 11.63 1.82 -39.23
CA SER A 213 13.09 1.69 -39.30
C SER A 213 13.79 2.17 -38.02
N PRO A 214 14.76 1.42 -37.47
CA PRO A 214 15.61 1.89 -36.39
C PRO A 214 16.64 2.87 -36.96
N SER A 215 16.73 4.07 -36.36
CA SER A 215 17.89 4.93 -36.57
C SER A 215 19.07 4.34 -35.80
N GLU A 216 20.19 4.22 -36.50
CA GLU A 216 21.42 3.57 -36.06
C GLU A 216 22.00 4.22 -34.79
N SER A 217 22.13 3.44 -33.72
CA SER A 217 23.31 3.37 -32.84
C SER A 217 22.95 2.67 -31.54
N ASN A 218 23.45 1.45 -31.33
CA ASN A 218 24.51 1.18 -30.35
C ASN A 218 24.81 -0.32 -30.32
N ASP A 219 26.03 -0.67 -30.69
CA ASP A 219 26.65 -1.97 -30.44
C ASP A 219 26.52 -2.38 -28.97
N ARG A 220 25.81 -3.49 -28.68
CA ARG A 220 26.04 -4.38 -27.50
C ARG A 220 25.11 -5.61 -27.44
N GLU A 221 24.85 -6.29 -28.55
CA GLU A 221 24.20 -7.62 -28.50
C GLU A 221 25.23 -8.75 -28.61
N ARG A 222 25.67 -9.25 -27.46
CA ARG A 222 26.28 -10.58 -27.36
C ARG A 222 25.99 -11.25 -26.02
N VAL A 223 24.72 -11.32 -25.60
CA VAL A 223 24.34 -12.13 -24.44
C VAL A 223 22.91 -12.64 -24.58
N ILE A 224 22.66 -13.72 -25.34
CA ILE A 224 21.50 -14.61 -25.10
C ILE A 224 21.86 -16.01 -25.60
N ARG A 225 22.25 -16.91 -24.69
CA ARG A 225 22.09 -18.37 -24.75
C ARG A 225 22.77 -18.96 -23.51
N SER A 226 22.04 -19.08 -22.39
CA SER A 226 22.18 -20.25 -21.51
C SER A 226 21.10 -20.36 -20.42
N ASP A 227 20.71 -19.30 -19.68
CA ASP A 227 20.23 -19.58 -18.31
C ASP A 227 18.75 -19.35 -17.94
N CYS A 228 17.85 -19.06 -18.89
CA CYS A 228 16.41 -18.95 -18.56
C CYS A 228 15.64 -20.29 -18.50
N ALA A 229 16.28 -21.45 -18.65
CA ALA A 229 15.60 -22.74 -18.67
C ALA A 229 15.46 -23.43 -17.28
N ALA A 230 15.97 -22.85 -16.19
CA ALA A 230 16.16 -23.58 -14.93
C ALA A 230 15.10 -23.36 -13.83
N ILE A 231 13.99 -22.66 -14.08
CA ILE A 231 12.93 -22.45 -13.06
C ILE A 231 11.74 -23.42 -13.24
N GLY A 232 11.79 -24.32 -14.23
CA GLY A 232 10.70 -25.24 -14.56
C GLY A 232 10.99 -26.72 -14.29
N SER A 233 11.46 -27.12 -13.10
CA SER A 233 11.39 -28.54 -12.71
C SER A 233 11.50 -28.76 -11.20
N ALA A 234 10.36 -28.78 -10.52
CA ALA A 234 10.23 -29.42 -9.23
C ALA A 234 8.99 -30.34 -9.22
N ARG A 235 9.27 -31.59 -9.57
CA ARG A 235 8.66 -32.85 -9.08
C ARG A 235 7.14 -33.06 -9.20
N ALA A 236 6.80 -33.89 -10.18
CA ALA A 236 5.77 -34.92 -10.02
C ALA A 236 6.42 -36.29 -9.68
N LEU A 237 5.97 -36.88 -8.57
CA LEU A 237 5.80 -38.31 -8.25
C LEU A 237 7.01 -39.27 -8.05
N GLY A 238 6.85 -40.07 -6.98
CA GLY A 238 7.44 -41.40 -6.75
C GLY A 238 6.94 -41.91 -5.39
N ALA A 239 5.81 -42.63 -5.32
CA ALA A 239 5.76 -44.10 -5.27
C ALA A 239 6.55 -44.85 -6.36
#